data_AF-A0A1L8PIY3-F1
#
_entry.id   AF-A0A1L8PIY3-F1
#
_cell.length_a   1.000
_cell.length_b   1.000
_cell.length_c   1.000
_cell.angle_alpha   90.00
_cell.angle_beta   90.00
_cell.angle_gamma   90.00
#
_symmetry.space_group_name_H-M   'P 1'
#
loop_
_entity.id
_entity.type
_entity.pdbx_description
1 polymer ?
#
loop_
_entity_poly.entity_id
_entity_poly.type
_entity_poly.pdbx_seq_one_letter_code
_entity_poly.pdbx_strand_id
1 'polypeptide(L)'
;MFIVEMTTYETDFVKKSTGAYDVRTFDINHEMSLFAYYYDEYIHLKIRRYKDEETTLNDWEKIKSVGLLYPDINLNDTKDVYLDLEDNQLHVKNGHTMYRRSD
;
A
#
# COMPACT_ATOMS: atom_id res chain seq x y z
N MET A 1 7.89 14.33 -2.36
CA MET A 1 7.61 13.03 -1.74
C MET A 1 8.50 11.99 -2.40
N PHE A 2 9.14 11.13 -1.63
CA PHE A 2 9.87 9.98 -2.13
C PHE A 2 9.23 8.70 -1.55
N ILE A 3 9.23 7.65 -2.35
CA ILE A 3 8.71 6.34 -1.99
C ILE A 3 9.80 5.33 -2.34
N VAL A 4 10.28 4.59 -1.35
CA VAL A 4 11.36 3.61 -1.49
C VAL A 4 10.77 2.23 -1.30
N GLU A 5 10.99 1.32 -2.25
CA GLU A 5 10.60 -0.07 -2.09
C GLU A 5 11.54 -0.76 -1.08
N MET A 6 10.95 -1.35 -0.05
CA MET A 6 11.64 -2.02 1.05
C MET A 6 11.38 -3.54 1.06
N THR A 7 10.63 -4.06 0.08
CA THR A 7 10.17 -5.46 0.02
C THR A 7 11.28 -6.47 0.29
N THR A 8 12.46 -6.29 -0.30
CA THR A 8 13.60 -7.22 -0.17
C THR A 8 14.29 -7.15 1.20
N TYR A 9 14.11 -6.07 1.95
CA TYR A 9 14.66 -5.90 3.30
C TYR A 9 13.69 -6.38 4.39
N GLU A 10 12.39 -6.45 4.08
CA GLU A 10 11.32 -6.78 5.03
C GLU A 10 10.69 -8.16 4.81
N THR A 11 11.27 -9.01 3.95
CA THR A 11 10.75 -10.35 3.62
C THR A 11 10.45 -11.23 4.84
N ASP A 12 11.15 -11.04 5.96
CA ASP A 12 10.93 -11.79 7.19
C ASP A 12 9.69 -11.33 7.99
N PHE A 13 9.21 -10.11 7.75
CA PHE A 13 8.06 -9.50 8.44
C PHE A 13 6.75 -9.62 7.66
N VAL A 14 6.86 -9.90 6.36
CA VAL A 14 5.72 -10.05 5.46
C VAL A 14 5.10 -11.43 5.66
N LYS A 15 4.23 -11.56 6.67
CA LYS A 15 3.27 -12.68 6.69
C LYS A 15 2.34 -12.51 5.51
N LYS A 16 2.37 -13.45 4.56
CA LYS A 16 1.33 -13.57 3.52
C LYS A 16 -0.02 -13.61 4.24
N SER A 17 -0.85 -12.58 4.04
CA SER A 17 -2.24 -12.65 4.45
C SER A 17 -2.89 -13.82 3.71
N THR A 18 -3.91 -14.42 4.30
CA THR A 18 -4.65 -15.53 3.70
C THR A 18 -5.32 -15.05 2.40
N GLY A 19 -4.63 -15.22 1.27
CA GLY A 19 -5.15 -14.94 -0.07
C GLY A 19 -4.31 -14.02 -0.95
N ALA A 20 -3.35 -13.26 -0.41
CA ALA A 20 -2.45 -12.46 -1.23
C ALA A 20 -1.33 -13.34 -1.83
N TYR A 21 -1.13 -13.28 -3.14
CA TYR A 21 -0.08 -14.07 -3.81
C TYR A 21 1.30 -13.40 -3.68
N ASP A 22 1.32 -12.08 -3.69
CA ASP A 22 2.52 -11.25 -3.54
C ASP A 22 2.25 -10.10 -2.55
N VAL A 23 3.29 -9.63 -1.89
CA VAL A 23 3.24 -8.49 -1.00
C VAL A 23 4.50 -7.65 -1.17
N ARG A 24 4.31 -6.34 -1.32
CA ARG A 24 5.39 -5.35 -1.37
C ARG A 24 5.29 -4.37 -0.23
N THR A 25 6.42 -3.83 0.16
CA THR A 25 6.49 -2.82 1.20
C THR A 25 7.24 -1.59 0.71
N PHE A 26 6.78 -0.43 1.15
CA PHE A 26 7.32 0.85 0.75
C PHE A 26 7.46 1.75 1.97
N ASP A 27 8.58 2.45 2.08
CA ASP A 27 8.78 3.58 2.97
C ASP A 27 8.44 4.87 2.22
N ILE A 28 7.61 5.71 2.82
CA ILE A 28 7.20 6.99 2.24
C ILE A 28 7.68 8.11 3.16
N ASN A 29 8.60 8.91 2.65
CA ASN A 29 9.23 10.03 3.34
C ASN A 29 9.86 9.71 4.72
N HIS A 30 10.10 8.44 5.07
CA HIS A 30 10.42 8.01 6.45
C HIS A 30 9.37 8.42 7.50
N GLU A 31 8.14 8.63 7.07
CA GLU A 31 7.01 9.04 7.92
C GLU A 31 5.95 7.94 8.02
N MET A 32 5.83 7.11 6.98
CA MET A 32 4.81 6.08 6.92
C MET A 32 5.29 4.86 6.11
N SER A 33 4.77 3.71 6.50
CA SER A 33 4.88 2.47 5.75
C SER A 33 3.64 2.25 4.90
N LEU A 34 3.82 1.76 3.68
CA LEU A 34 2.78 1.28 2.78
C LEU A 34 3.04 -0.18 2.46
N PHE A 35 2.06 -1.03 2.73
CA PHE A 35 2.05 -2.44 2.37
C PHE A 35 1.08 -2.65 1.22
N ALA A 36 1.54 -3.20 0.11
CA ALA A 36 0.72 -3.56 -1.03
C ALA A 36 0.56 -5.08 -1.10
N TYR A 37 -0.65 -5.57 -0.88
CA TYR A 37 -1.02 -6.99 -0.97
C TYR A 37 -1.74 -7.24 -2.29
N TYR A 38 -1.21 -8.14 -3.10
CA TYR A 38 -1.73 -8.43 -4.42
C TYR A 38 -2.68 -9.63 -4.36
N TYR A 39 -3.94 -9.39 -4.74
CA TYR A 39 -4.97 -10.42 -4.92
C TYR A 39 -5.30 -10.56 -6.41
N ASP A 40 -6.04 -11.59 -6.80
CA ASP A 40 -6.33 -11.85 -8.22
C ASP A 40 -7.05 -10.69 -8.93
N GLU A 41 -7.97 -10.02 -8.23
CA GLU A 41 -8.83 -8.98 -8.82
C GLU A 41 -8.46 -7.56 -8.42
N TYR A 42 -7.66 -7.39 -7.37
CA TYR A 42 -7.35 -6.08 -6.82
C TYR A 42 -6.01 -6.05 -6.08
N ILE A 43 -5.54 -4.84 -5.80
CA ILE A 43 -4.40 -4.59 -4.92
C ILE A 43 -4.95 -3.93 -3.66
N HIS A 44 -4.66 -4.51 -2.50
CA HIS A 44 -4.98 -3.94 -1.21
C HIS A 44 -3.77 -3.18 -0.69
N LEU A 45 -3.94 -1.91 -0.40
CA LEU A 45 -2.91 -1.07 0.18
C LEU A 45 -3.26 -0.82 1.66
N LYS A 46 -2.28 -1.00 2.53
CA LYS A 46 -2.37 -0.67 3.95
C LYS A 46 -1.30 0.34 4.30
N ILE A 47 -1.73 1.48 4.83
CA ILE A 47 -0.88 2.61 5.18
C ILE A 47 -0.90 2.78 6.68
N ARG A 48 0.28 3.01 7.26
CA ARG A 48 0.43 3.30 8.69
C ARG A 48 1.56 4.31 8.88
N ARG A 49 1.33 5.33 9.71
CA ARG A 49 2.40 6.26 10.13
C ARG A 49 3.31 5.64 11.18
N TYR A 50 4.57 6.04 11.17
CA TYR A 50 5.52 5.68 12.21
C TYR A 50 5.27 6.46 13.51
N LYS A 51 5.98 6.07 14.58
CA LYS A 51 5.99 6.76 15.88
C LYS A 51 4.61 6.89 16.54
N ASP A 52 3.71 5.95 16.22
CA ASP A 52 2.33 5.93 16.71
C ASP A 52 1.53 7.21 16.39
N GLU A 53 1.90 7.91 15.32
CA GLU A 53 1.11 9.02 14.79
C GLU A 53 -0.21 8.52 14.19
N GLU A 54 -1.26 9.32 14.28
CA GLU A 54 -2.58 8.99 13.74
C GLU A 54 -2.57 8.96 12.20
N THR A 55 -2.98 7.84 11.63
CA THR A 55 -3.15 7.69 10.18
C THR A 55 -4.49 8.29 9.78
N THR A 56 -4.51 9.12 8.73
CA THR A 56 -5.71 9.86 8.31
C THR A 56 -6.00 9.70 6.82
N LEU A 57 -7.22 10.03 6.39
CA LEU A 57 -7.57 10.06 4.96
C LEU A 57 -6.69 11.04 4.15
N ASN A 58 -6.19 12.10 4.79
CA ASN A 58 -5.29 13.06 4.14
C ASN A 58 -3.93 12.44 3.80
N ASP A 59 -3.50 11.39 4.50
CA ASP A 59 -2.28 10.66 4.14
C ASP A 59 -2.46 9.92 2.81
N TRP A 60 -3.66 9.40 2.51
CA TRP A 60 -3.95 8.84 1.19
C TRP A 60 -3.91 9.89 0.08
N GLU A 61 -4.51 11.06 0.29
CA GLU A 61 -4.50 12.13 -0.72
C GLU A 61 -3.06 12.59 -1.06
N LYS A 62 -2.17 12.62 -0.07
CA LYS A 62 -0.74 12.86 -0.30
C LYS A 62 -0.13 11.78 -1.20
N ILE A 63 -0.35 10.51 -0.89
CA ILE A 63 0.22 9.38 -1.65
C ILE A 63 -0.36 9.36 -3.08
N LYS A 64 -1.67 9.54 -3.21
CA LYS A 64 -2.39 9.53 -4.48
C LYS A 64 -1.85 10.54 -5.48
N SER A 65 -1.27 11.64 -5.01
CA SER A 65 -0.61 12.65 -5.88
C SER A 65 0.53 12.11 -6.75
N VAL A 66 1.11 10.94 -6.44
CA VAL A 66 2.07 10.24 -7.32
C VAL A 66 1.41 9.72 -8.60
N GLY A 67 0.12 9.36 -8.53
CA GLY A 67 -0.65 8.79 -9.63
C GLY A 67 -0.37 7.30 -9.86
N LEU A 68 0.89 6.93 -10.09
CA LEU A 68 1.29 5.54 -10.39
C LEU A 68 2.51 5.15 -9.55
N LEU A 69 2.34 4.16 -8.67
CA LEU A 69 3.42 3.62 -7.83
C LEU A 69 3.88 2.29 -8.41
N TYR A 70 5.13 2.19 -8.84
CA TYR A 70 5.60 1.07 -9.67
C TYR A 70 4.76 0.97 -10.98
N PRO A 71 5.11 0.16 -12.00
CA PRO A 71 4.30 0.09 -13.20
C PRO A 71 2.92 -0.55 -12.96
N ASP A 72 2.68 -1.14 -11.78
CA ASP A 72 1.51 -1.98 -11.51
C ASP A 72 0.47 -1.43 -10.51
N ILE A 73 0.78 -0.44 -9.67
CA ILE A 73 -0.18 0.14 -8.70
C ILE A 73 -0.67 1.52 -9.17
N ASN A 74 -1.85 1.57 -9.79
CA ASN A 74 -2.51 2.83 -10.16
C ASN A 74 -3.28 3.41 -8.98
N LEU A 75 -2.72 4.44 -8.35
CA LEU A 75 -3.31 5.11 -7.19
C LEU A 75 -4.56 5.93 -7.57
N ASN A 76 -4.72 6.29 -8.84
CA ASN A 76 -5.91 6.97 -9.34
C ASN A 76 -7.11 6.05 -9.54
N ASP A 77 -6.91 4.73 -9.63
CA ASP A 77 -8.00 3.75 -9.76
C ASP A 77 -8.45 3.20 -8.40
N THR A 78 -8.65 4.12 -7.45
CA THR A 78 -9.15 3.82 -6.11
C THR A 78 -10.60 3.35 -6.18
N LYS A 79 -10.88 2.14 -5.68
CA LYS A 79 -12.23 1.58 -5.59
C LYS A 79 -12.87 1.83 -4.23
N ASP A 80 -12.07 1.76 -3.17
CA ASP A 80 -12.54 1.94 -1.80
C ASP A 80 -11.41 2.44 -0.90
N VAL A 81 -11.78 3.21 0.13
CA VAL A 81 -10.86 3.73 1.15
C VAL A 81 -11.59 3.72 2.50
N TYR A 82 -11.02 3.06 3.50
CA TYR A 82 -11.55 3.10 4.85
C TYR A 82 -10.43 3.19 5.89
N LEU A 83 -10.73 3.85 7.00
CA LEU A 83 -9.84 3.99 8.14
C LEU A 83 -10.20 2.95 9.20
N ASP A 84 -9.23 2.12 9.57
CA ASP A 84 -9.31 1.23 10.72
C ASP A 84 -8.81 1.97 11.97
N LEU A 85 -9.75 2.36 12.82
CA LEU A 85 -9.48 3.10 14.05
C LEU A 85 -8.91 2.24 15.17
N GLU A 86 -9.19 0.93 15.17
CA GLU A 86 -8.67 0.02 16.19
C GLU A 86 -7.16 -0.18 16.00
N ASP A 87 -6.78 -0.33 14.73
CA ASP A 87 -5.42 -0.68 14.33
C ASP A 87 -4.58 0.55 13.89
N ASN A 88 -5.19 1.75 13.88
CA ASN A 88 -4.64 3.03 13.43
C ASN A 88 -4.02 2.95 12.02
N GLN A 89 -4.79 2.42 11.07
CA GLN A 89 -4.33 2.10 9.73
C GLN A 89 -5.34 2.52 8.68
N LEU A 90 -4.84 2.95 7.53
CA LEU A 90 -5.68 3.27 6.39
C LEU A 90 -5.60 2.16 5.36
N HIS A 91 -6.77 1.72 4.92
CA HIS A 91 -6.94 0.62 3.97
C HIS A 91 -7.50 1.17 2.67
N VAL A 92 -6.87 0.79 1.56
CA VAL A 92 -7.25 1.28 0.24
C VAL A 92 -7.30 0.11 -0.73
N LYS A 93 -8.42 -0.02 -1.45
CA LYS A 93 -8.58 -1.02 -2.50
C LYS A 93 -8.39 -0.37 -3.87
N ASN A 94 -7.39 -0.82 -4.61
CA ASN A 94 -7.13 -0.37 -5.98
C ASN A 94 -7.38 -1.48 -7.00
N GLY A 95 -7.77 -1.10 -8.21
CA GLY A 95 -7.75 -2.02 -9.34
C GLY A 95 -6.32 -2.37 -9.77
N HIS A 96 -6.17 -3.50 -10.46
CA HIS A 96 -4.93 -3.79 -11.18
C HIS A 96 -4.74 -2.83 -12.33
N THR A 97 -3.48 -2.53 -12.65
CA THR A 97 -3.15 -2.01 -13.98
C THR A 97 -3.13 -3.14 -15.02
N MET A 98 -2.98 -2.79 -16.30
CA MET A 98 -2.81 -3.77 -17.37
C MET A 98 -1.55 -4.65 -17.19
N TYR A 99 -0.62 -4.27 -16.31
CA TYR A 99 0.58 -5.02 -15.99
C TYR A 99 0.34 -5.89 -14.75
N ARG A 100 -0.20 -7.08 -14.98
CA ARG A 100 -0.18 -8.13 -13.96
C ARG A 100 1.23 -8.73 -13.93
N ARG A 101 1.88 -8.71 -12.77
CA ARG A 101 3.16 -9.42 -12.57
C ARG A 101 2.93 -10.88 -12.92
N SER A 102 3.51 -11.30 -14.03
CA SER A 102 3.60 -12.70 -14.42
C SER A 102 4.93 -13.17 -13.84
N ASP A 103 4.89 -14.09 -12.89
CA ASP A 103 6.09 -14.67 -12.29
C ASP A 103 7.02 -15.29 -13.35
#